data_AF-A0A0F9B2N2-F1
#
_entry.id   AF-A0A0F9B2N2-F1
#
_cell.length_a   1.000
_cell.length_b   1.000
_cell.length_c   1.000
_cell.angle_alpha   90.00
_cell.angle_beta   90.00
_cell.angle_gamma   90.00
#
_symmetry.space_group_name_H-M   'P 1'
#
loop_
_entity.id
_entity.type
_entity.pdbx_description
1 polymer ?
#
loop_
_entity_poly.entity_id
_entity_poly.type
_entity_poly.pdbx_seq_one_letter_code
_entity_poly.pdbx_strand_id
1 'polypeptide(L)'
;MVISGIYAIRNIHNGHQYVGCSINIDRRIDQHKRDLSKGKHHSRYLQNAWNKYGASAFAAAPLIICSEEHFQFFEQCALDNLDSAYNMSRFGGPGTHGNLGHPHTEEAKLKMNLARKGKKHSEATKALMSEQRAGERHHYYGKHRGAVSRQKISATLKRKGVRPPDQTGFRHAEETKARIGAASQGNKYAAKLTRDEIKEIRKHLSLSDRRSHAEISRQFGVSRRTISNIARGDTWVTS
;
A
#
# COMPACT_ATOMS: atom_id res chain seq x y z
N MET A 1 36.42 25.96 -5.21
CA MET A 1 36.33 25.51 -3.80
C MET A 1 34.87 25.57 -3.40
N VAL A 2 34.30 24.52 -2.80
CA VAL A 2 32.89 24.54 -2.37
C VAL A 2 32.83 25.17 -0.97
N ILE A 3 32.04 26.22 -0.81
CA ILE A 3 31.85 26.87 0.49
C ILE A 3 30.61 26.27 1.15
N SER A 4 30.79 25.64 2.31
CA SER A 4 29.72 25.10 3.15
C SER A 4 29.51 25.96 4.39
N GLY A 5 28.26 26.04 4.87
CA GLY A 5 27.94 26.76 6.11
C GLY A 5 26.62 27.51 6.06
N ILE A 6 26.54 28.59 6.84
CA ILE A 6 25.36 29.45 6.99
C ILE A 6 25.50 30.66 6.06
N TYR A 7 24.40 31.07 5.43
CA TYR A 7 24.32 32.27 4.59
C TYR A 7 23.08 33.08 4.92
N ALA A 8 23.07 34.34 4.48
CA ALA A 8 21.90 35.19 4.51
C ALA A 8 21.58 35.80 3.14
N ILE A 9 20.29 36.06 2.91
CA ILE A 9 19.78 36.90 1.83
C ILE A 9 19.11 38.10 2.49
N ARG A 10 19.78 39.25 2.44
CA ARG A 10 19.40 40.48 3.13
C ARG A 10 18.80 41.49 2.17
N ASN A 11 17.68 42.08 2.57
CA ASN A 11 17.14 43.26 1.91
C ASN A 11 17.92 44.50 2.38
N ILE A 12 18.57 45.19 1.45
CA ILE A 12 19.46 46.32 1.76
C ILE A 12 18.71 47.57 2.23
N HIS A 13 17.40 47.68 1.93
CA HIS A 13 16.61 48.86 2.28
C HIS A 13 16.11 48.86 3.73
N ASN A 14 15.72 47.69 4.26
CA ASN A 14 15.17 47.58 5.62
C ASN A 14 16.00 46.70 6.56
N GLY A 15 17.03 46.02 6.04
CA GLY A 15 17.90 45.16 6.82
C GLY A 15 17.35 43.79 7.17
N HIS A 16 16.09 43.50 6.84
CA HIS A 16 15.46 42.20 7.08
C HIS A 16 16.13 41.13 6.21
N GLN A 17 16.18 39.89 6.72
CA GLN A 17 16.90 38.83 6.02
C GLN A 17 16.26 37.45 6.13
N TYR A 18 16.66 36.60 5.20
CA TYR A 18 16.46 35.16 5.22
C TYR A 18 17.80 34.50 5.58
N VAL A 19 17.79 33.57 6.55
CA VAL A 19 18.95 32.78 6.96
C VAL A 19 18.74 31.33 6.52
N GLY A 20 19.80 30.66 6.06
CA GLY A 20 19.77 29.22 5.80
C GLY A 20 21.15 28.59 5.80
N CYS A 21 21.21 27.26 5.77
CA CYS A 21 22.45 26.49 5.69
C CYS A 21 22.59 25.71 4.37
N SER A 22 23.82 25.40 3.95
CA SER A 22 24.07 24.50 2.83
C SER A 22 25.49 23.95 2.80
N ILE A 23 25.66 22.73 2.30
CA ILE A 23 26.97 22.16 1.93
C ILE A 23 27.59 22.93 0.75
N ASN A 24 26.77 23.56 -0.11
CA ASN A 24 27.24 24.40 -1.21
C ASN A 24 26.39 25.68 -1.26
N ILE A 25 26.90 26.72 -0.60
CA ILE A 25 26.21 28.01 -0.44
C ILE A 25 25.94 28.66 -1.80
N ASP A 26 26.92 28.71 -2.69
CA ASP A 26 26.79 29.38 -4.00
C ASP A 26 25.65 28.76 -4.82
N ARG A 27 25.68 27.43 -4.96
CA ARG A 27 24.63 26.69 -5.67
C ARG A 27 23.25 26.92 -5.03
N ARG A 28 23.20 27.02 -3.70
CA ARG A 28 21.94 27.24 -2.97
C ARG A 28 21.43 28.65 -3.21
N ILE A 29 22.27 29.68 -3.14
CA ILE A 29 21.91 31.07 -3.43
C ILE A 29 21.39 31.20 -4.86
N ASP A 30 22.00 30.54 -5.84
CA ASP A 30 21.51 30.54 -7.21
C ASP A 30 20.13 29.89 -7.34
N GLN A 31 19.90 28.79 -6.61
CA GLN A 31 18.57 28.18 -6.54
C GLN A 31 17.54 29.15 -5.97
N HIS A 32 17.85 29.84 -4.87
CA HIS A 32 16.99 30.87 -4.29
C HIS A 32 16.63 31.96 -5.30
N LYS A 33 17.63 32.54 -5.99
CA LYS A 33 17.41 33.58 -7.01
C LYS A 33 16.54 33.10 -8.16
N ARG A 34 16.76 31.86 -8.64
CA ARG A 34 15.93 31.23 -9.69
C ARG A 34 14.50 31.00 -9.23
N ASP A 35 14.28 30.55 -8.00
CA ASP A 35 12.93 30.30 -7.50
C ASP A 35 12.17 31.60 -7.23
N LEU A 36 12.87 32.62 -6.72
CA LEU A 36 12.31 33.96 -6.49
C LEU A 36 11.89 34.63 -7.80
N SER A 37 12.72 34.57 -8.84
CA SER A 37 12.37 35.10 -10.16
C SER A 37 11.21 34.37 -10.83
N LYS A 38 10.99 33.09 -10.50
CA LYS A 38 9.87 32.28 -11.00
C LYS A 38 8.60 32.35 -10.14
N GLY A 39 8.63 33.04 -8.99
CA GLY A 39 7.51 33.08 -8.07
C GLY A 39 7.25 31.76 -7.33
N LYS A 40 8.26 30.88 -7.21
CA LYS A 40 8.14 29.51 -6.68
C LYS A 40 8.93 29.28 -5.40
N HIS A 41 9.39 30.35 -4.77
CA HIS A 41 10.22 30.26 -3.58
C HIS A 41 9.43 29.73 -2.36
N HIS A 42 10.03 28.84 -1.56
CA HIS A 42 9.35 28.21 -0.41
C HIS A 42 8.99 29.19 0.71
N SER A 43 9.83 30.21 0.96
CA SER A 43 9.46 31.30 1.87
C SER A 43 8.56 32.31 1.16
N ARG A 44 7.28 32.34 1.57
CA ARG A 44 6.32 33.34 1.09
C ARG A 44 6.74 34.77 1.44
N TYR A 45 7.39 34.96 2.59
CA TYR A 45 7.79 36.29 3.06
C TYR A 45 8.91 36.85 2.19
N LEU A 46 9.92 36.02 1.90
CA LEU A 46 10.99 36.41 0.99
C LEU A 46 10.46 36.66 -0.41
N GLN A 47 9.57 35.80 -0.93
CA GLN A 47 8.96 35.97 -2.25
C GLN A 47 8.18 37.28 -2.36
N ASN A 48 7.36 37.61 -1.36
CA ASN A 48 6.59 38.85 -1.35
C ASN A 48 7.50 40.08 -1.30
N ALA A 49 8.55 40.03 -0.48
CA ALA A 49 9.53 41.10 -0.41
C ALA A 49 10.30 41.25 -1.74
N TRP A 50 10.69 40.15 -2.37
CA TRP A 50 11.34 40.14 -3.68
C TRP A 50 10.46 40.76 -4.76
N ASN A 51 9.17 40.41 -4.79
CA ASN A 51 8.20 40.99 -5.73
C ASN A 51 7.99 42.50 -5.48
N LYS A 52 8.06 42.93 -4.22
CA LYS A 52 7.85 44.33 -3.83
C LYS A 52 9.05 45.23 -4.12
N TYR A 53 10.26 44.79 -3.79
CA TYR A 53 11.47 45.62 -3.86
C TYR A 53 12.37 45.32 -5.06
N GLY A 54 12.13 44.20 -5.76
CA GLY A 54 12.92 43.78 -6.90
C GLY A 54 14.25 43.13 -6.53
N ALA A 55 14.89 42.48 -7.50
CA ALA A 55 16.12 41.71 -7.28
C ALA A 55 17.30 42.55 -6.79
N SER A 56 17.42 43.80 -7.25
CA SER A 56 18.50 44.73 -6.89
C SER A 56 18.48 45.15 -5.43
N ALA A 57 17.36 44.97 -4.73
CA ALA A 57 17.23 45.27 -3.31
C ALA A 57 17.81 44.19 -2.38
N PHE A 58 18.34 43.08 -2.93
CA PHE A 58 18.79 41.94 -2.13
C PHE A 58 20.26 41.61 -2.37
N ALA A 59 20.99 41.44 -1.27
CA ALA A 59 22.35 40.95 -1.25
C ALA A 59 22.41 39.59 -0.54
N ALA A 60 23.13 38.63 -1.11
CA ALA A 60 23.32 37.30 -0.51
C ALA A 60 24.80 37.09 -0.19
N ALA A 61 25.11 36.61 1.01
CA ALA A 61 26.48 36.41 1.47
C ALA A 61 26.58 35.25 2.48
N PRO A 62 27.72 34.52 2.52
CA PRO A 62 28.04 33.63 3.63
C PRO A 62 28.16 34.40 4.95
N LEU A 63 27.64 33.81 6.03
CA LEU A 63 27.77 34.31 7.39
C LEU A 63 28.83 33.53 8.18
N ILE A 64 28.77 32.19 8.10
CA ILE A 64 29.64 31.28 8.86
C ILE A 64 30.03 30.14 7.92
N ILE A 65 31.33 29.86 7.79
CA ILE A 65 31.84 28.69 7.06
C ILE A 65 32.02 27.56 8.06
N CYS A 66 31.32 26.45 7.87
CA CYS A 66 31.35 25.31 8.78
C CYS A 66 30.95 24.00 8.07
N SER A 67 31.25 22.87 8.73
CA SER A 67 30.80 21.53 8.34
C SER A 67 29.31 21.31 8.68
N GLU A 68 28.69 20.34 8.02
CA GLU A 68 27.26 20.02 8.16
C GLU A 68 26.85 19.68 9.59
N GLU A 69 27.74 19.05 10.36
CA GLU A 69 27.52 18.68 11.76
C GLU A 69 27.23 19.88 12.67
N HIS A 70 27.61 21.09 12.25
CA HIS A 70 27.40 22.32 13.00
C HIS A 70 26.27 23.20 12.46
N PHE A 71 25.59 22.80 11.38
CA PHE A 71 24.56 23.62 10.75
C PHE A 71 23.43 23.98 11.70
N GLN A 72 22.91 23.00 12.45
CA GLN A 72 21.79 23.24 13.36
C GLN A 72 22.14 24.27 14.44
N PHE A 73 23.33 24.17 15.03
CA PHE A 73 23.78 25.09 16.06
C PHE A 73 23.93 26.51 15.50
N PHE A 74 24.70 26.67 14.43
CA PHE A 74 24.98 27.99 13.86
C PHE A 74 23.78 28.62 13.18
N GLU A 75 22.89 27.83 12.56
CA GLU A 75 21.63 28.33 12.00
C GLU A 75 20.73 28.86 13.11
N GLN A 76 20.58 28.13 14.23
CA GLN A 76 19.78 28.61 15.35
C GLN A 76 20.38 29.89 15.96
N CYS A 77 21.70 29.94 16.16
CA CYS A 77 22.37 31.16 16.62
C CYS A 77 22.11 32.34 15.68
N ALA A 78 22.17 32.14 14.36
CA ALA A 78 21.89 33.18 13.38
C ALA A 78 20.42 33.61 13.42
N LEU A 79 19.48 32.68 13.58
CA LEU A 79 18.05 32.99 13.70
C LEU A 79 17.72 33.77 14.97
N ASP A 80 18.37 33.45 16.09
CA ASP A 80 18.14 34.09 17.39
C ASP A 80 18.73 35.50 17.47
N ASN A 81 19.84 35.75 16.77
CA ASN A 81 20.60 37.00 16.89
C ASN A 81 20.41 37.96 15.72
N LEU A 82 19.77 37.53 14.63
CA LEU A 82 19.58 38.35 13.43
C LEU A 82 18.10 38.56 13.15
N ASP A 83 17.76 39.68 12.49
CA ASP A 83 16.40 39.98 12.04
C ASP A 83 15.99 39.08 10.85
N SER A 84 15.68 37.83 11.19
CA SER A 84 15.37 36.74 10.28
C SER A 84 13.91 36.78 9.81
N ALA A 85 13.39 37.98 9.53
CA ALA A 85 11.97 38.22 9.24
C ALA A 85 11.43 37.44 8.04
N TYR A 86 12.31 36.94 7.16
CA TYR A 86 11.91 36.16 6.00
C TYR A 86 11.92 34.64 6.23
N ASN A 87 12.37 34.16 7.39
CA ASN A 87 12.24 32.76 7.79
C ASN A 87 10.81 32.49 8.29
N MET A 88 10.18 31.41 7.82
CA MET A 88 8.82 31.05 8.26
C MET A 88 8.80 30.38 9.64
N SER A 89 9.94 29.84 10.07
CA SER A 89 10.13 29.19 11.36
C SER A 89 11.14 30.00 12.17
N ARG A 90 10.92 30.09 13.49
CA ARG A 90 11.88 30.63 14.46
C ARG A 90 12.98 29.64 14.83
N PHE A 91 12.83 28.38 14.44
CA PHE A 91 13.78 27.31 14.72
C PHE A 91 14.50 26.89 13.45
N GLY A 92 15.83 26.77 13.54
CA GLY A 92 16.71 26.19 12.54
C GLY A 92 16.81 24.66 12.69
N GLY A 93 17.38 24.00 11.70
CA GLY A 93 17.63 22.56 11.71
C GLY A 93 16.72 21.73 10.81
N PRO A 94 16.89 20.38 10.81
CA PRO A 94 16.19 19.46 9.92
C PRO A 94 14.69 19.40 10.25
N GLY A 95 13.95 20.37 9.73
CA GLY A 95 12.52 20.58 9.98
C GLY A 95 11.96 21.82 9.26
N THR A 96 12.82 22.79 8.89
CA THR A 96 12.49 23.93 8.02
C THR A 96 12.28 23.54 6.54
N HIS A 97 12.50 22.27 6.18
CA HIS A 97 12.28 21.69 4.84
C HIS A 97 11.17 20.63 4.80
N GLY A 98 10.20 20.72 5.71
CA GLY A 98 9.06 19.82 5.81
C GLY A 98 9.10 19.02 7.11
N ASN A 99 7.92 18.59 7.58
CA ASN A 99 7.72 17.73 8.77
C ASN A 99 8.46 16.39 8.65
N LEU A 100 9.79 16.40 8.71
CA LEU A 100 10.62 15.20 8.76
C LEU A 100 10.84 14.84 10.22
N GLY A 101 9.94 14.00 10.73
CA GLY A 101 10.35 12.98 11.68
C GLY A 101 10.30 13.31 13.17
N HIS A 102 9.78 14.46 13.62
CA HIS A 102 9.47 14.58 15.05
C HIS A 102 8.26 13.69 15.39
N PRO A 103 8.44 12.66 16.25
CA PRO A 103 7.31 11.86 16.70
C PRO A 103 6.33 12.78 17.42
N HIS A 104 5.04 12.69 17.08
CA HIS A 104 4.00 13.39 17.84
C HIS A 104 4.11 13.01 19.33
N THR A 105 3.92 14.00 20.21
CA THR A 105 3.80 13.75 21.65
C THR A 105 2.65 12.78 21.92
N GLU A 106 2.73 12.03 23.02
CA GLU A 106 1.66 11.10 23.40
C GLU A 106 0.32 11.83 23.57
N GLU A 107 0.33 13.05 24.13
CA GLU A 107 -0.85 13.91 24.22
C GLU A 107 -1.44 14.26 22.85
N ALA A 108 -0.61 14.61 21.88
CA ALA A 108 -1.06 14.91 20.52
C ALA A 108 -1.62 13.67 19.82
N LYS A 109 -1.00 12.51 20.01
CA LYS A 109 -1.50 11.21 19.51
C LYS A 109 -2.87 10.88 20.11
N LEU A 110 -3.04 11.08 21.42
CA LEU A 110 -4.32 10.85 22.11
C LEU A 110 -5.41 11.79 21.60
N LYS A 111 -5.13 13.09 21.48
CA LYS A 111 -6.09 14.06 20.93
C LYS A 111 -6.50 13.73 19.50
N MET A 112 -5.55 13.32 18.66
CA MET A 112 -5.81 12.89 17.29
C MET A 112 -6.63 11.59 17.24
N ASN A 113 -6.36 10.64 18.14
CA ASN A 113 -7.13 9.40 18.27
C ASN A 113 -8.58 9.71 18.69
N LEU A 114 -8.78 10.49 19.75
CA LEU A 114 -10.10 10.91 20.23
C LEU A 114 -10.92 11.61 19.13
N ALA A 115 -10.30 12.52 18.38
CA ALA A 115 -10.97 13.24 17.30
C ALA A 115 -11.37 12.36 16.09
N ARG A 116 -10.73 11.19 15.93
CA ARG A 116 -11.01 10.21 14.86
C ARG A 116 -11.92 9.08 15.34
N LYS A 117 -11.97 8.80 16.63
CA LYS A 117 -12.77 7.73 17.22
C LYS A 117 -14.25 7.92 16.87
N GLY A 118 -14.84 6.91 16.24
CA GLY A 118 -16.27 6.90 15.87
C GLY A 118 -16.61 7.51 14.51
N LYS A 119 -15.68 8.19 13.82
CA LYS A 119 -15.92 8.70 12.47
C LYS A 119 -15.92 7.53 11.47
N LYS A 120 -17.06 7.31 10.81
CA LYS A 120 -17.21 6.33 9.73
C LYS A 120 -17.14 7.06 8.38
N HIS A 121 -16.55 6.43 7.37
CA HIS A 121 -16.68 6.91 6.00
C HIS A 121 -18.15 6.88 5.56
N SER A 122 -18.54 7.82 4.70
CA SER A 122 -19.87 7.82 4.09
C SER A 122 -20.05 6.61 3.19
N GLU A 123 -21.29 6.21 2.92
CA GLU A 123 -21.59 5.08 2.03
C GLU A 123 -21.03 5.32 0.62
N ALA A 124 -21.12 6.55 0.10
CA ALA A 124 -20.51 6.92 -1.18
C ALA A 124 -18.99 6.72 -1.19
N THR A 125 -18.29 7.12 -0.12
CA THR A 125 -16.83 6.91 -0.04
C THR A 125 -16.48 5.43 0.12
N LYS A 126 -17.27 4.66 0.88
CA LYS A 126 -17.07 3.20 1.00
C LYS A 126 -17.25 2.50 -0.35
N ALA A 127 -18.27 2.88 -1.12
CA ALA A 127 -18.52 2.35 -2.46
C ALA A 127 -17.34 2.64 -3.40
N LEU A 128 -16.84 3.88 -3.42
CA LEU A 128 -15.68 4.26 -4.22
C LEU A 128 -14.41 3.47 -3.82
N MET A 129 -14.14 3.34 -2.51
CA MET A 129 -13.01 2.54 -2.03
C MET A 129 -13.14 1.06 -2.41
N SER A 130 -14.37 0.53 -2.41
CA SER A 130 -14.65 -0.85 -2.83
C SER A 130 -14.37 -1.02 -4.32
N GLU A 131 -14.88 -0.12 -5.16
CA GLU A 131 -14.70 -0.13 -6.61
C GLU A 131 -13.21 -0.04 -7.01
N GLN A 132 -12.44 0.81 -6.34
CA GLN A 132 -10.99 0.94 -6.58
C GLN A 132 -10.20 -0.30 -6.16
N ARG A 133 -10.76 -1.14 -5.27
CA ARG A 133 -10.12 -2.36 -4.76
C ARG A 133 -10.72 -3.64 -5.36
N ALA A 134 -11.62 -3.52 -6.32
CA ALA A 134 -12.26 -4.66 -6.97
C ALA A 134 -11.51 -5.07 -8.24
N GLY A 135 -11.58 -6.37 -8.56
CA GLY A 135 -11.02 -6.92 -9.79
C GLY A 135 -9.56 -6.58 -10.00
N GLU A 136 -9.19 -6.30 -11.25
CA GLU A 136 -7.83 -6.03 -11.73
C GLU A 136 -7.14 -4.83 -11.07
N ARG A 137 -7.93 -3.87 -10.55
CA ARG A 137 -7.38 -2.70 -9.84
C ARG A 137 -6.77 -3.08 -8.50
N HIS A 138 -7.13 -4.23 -7.95
CA HIS A 138 -6.54 -4.70 -6.70
C HIS A 138 -5.09 -5.13 -6.92
N HIS A 139 -4.16 -4.57 -6.14
CA HIS A 139 -2.72 -4.89 -6.26
C HIS A 139 -2.35 -6.39 -6.14
N TYR A 140 -3.22 -7.21 -5.54
CA TYR A 140 -3.08 -8.69 -5.49
C TYR A 140 -3.98 -9.43 -6.49
N TYR A 141 -4.64 -8.76 -7.44
CA TYR A 141 -5.40 -9.44 -8.48
C TYR A 141 -4.49 -10.38 -9.27
N GLY A 142 -4.87 -11.65 -9.39
CA GLY A 142 -4.05 -12.70 -10.00
C GLY A 142 -2.76 -13.06 -9.26
N LYS A 143 -2.45 -12.44 -8.11
CA LYS A 143 -1.21 -12.68 -7.34
C LYS A 143 -1.49 -13.40 -6.04
N HIS A 144 -0.68 -14.41 -5.73
CA HIS A 144 -0.71 -15.07 -4.43
C HIS A 144 0.26 -14.41 -3.46
N ARG A 145 -0.18 -14.21 -2.21
CA ARG A 145 0.73 -13.84 -1.11
C ARG A 145 1.77 -14.93 -0.92
N GLY A 146 3.04 -14.56 -0.82
CA GLY A 146 4.14 -15.48 -0.52
C GLY A 146 4.01 -16.11 0.88
N ALA A 147 4.67 -17.27 1.06
CA ALA A 147 4.59 -18.08 2.28
C ALA A 147 4.95 -17.30 3.54
N VAL A 148 6.01 -16.47 3.47
CA VAL A 148 6.47 -15.63 4.58
C VAL A 148 5.39 -14.64 5.04
N SER A 149 4.70 -13.97 4.12
CA SER A 149 3.61 -13.05 4.48
C SER A 149 2.43 -13.78 5.10
N ARG A 150 2.08 -14.98 4.60
CA ARG A 150 1.01 -15.81 5.20
C ARG A 150 1.35 -16.20 6.64
N GLN A 151 2.59 -16.62 6.89
CA GLN A 151 3.07 -16.97 8.23
C GLN A 151 3.03 -15.77 9.18
N LYS A 152 3.47 -14.58 8.75
CA LYS A 152 3.39 -13.35 9.55
C LYS A 152 1.95 -12.99 9.93
N ILE A 153 1.01 -13.11 8.99
CA ILE A 153 -0.41 -12.88 9.26
C ILE A 153 -0.95 -13.88 10.28
N SER A 154 -0.67 -15.16 10.09
CA SER A 154 -1.08 -16.23 11.01
C SER A 154 -0.53 -16.00 12.42
N ALA A 155 0.76 -15.69 12.56
CA ALA A 155 1.39 -15.41 13.85
C ALA A 155 0.75 -14.20 14.54
N THR A 156 0.43 -13.14 13.78
CA THR A 156 -0.23 -11.94 14.31
C THR A 156 -1.64 -12.23 14.80
N LEU A 157 -2.42 -13.03 14.05
CA LEU A 157 -3.78 -13.41 14.46
C LEU A 157 -3.77 -14.26 15.73
N LYS A 158 -2.85 -15.22 15.83
CA LYS A 158 -2.62 -16.01 17.04
C LYS A 158 -2.27 -15.13 18.24
N ARG A 159 -1.33 -14.18 18.07
CA ARG A 159 -0.93 -13.24 19.13
C ARG A 159 -2.10 -12.39 19.63
N LYS A 160 -3.02 -11.99 18.74
CA LYS A 160 -4.21 -11.21 19.09
C LYS A 160 -5.36 -12.07 19.63
N GLY A 161 -5.20 -13.39 19.76
CA GLY A 161 -6.26 -14.30 20.19
C GLY A 161 -7.44 -14.40 19.22
N VAL A 162 -7.31 -13.86 18.01
CA VAL A 162 -8.39 -13.87 17.01
C VAL A 162 -8.39 -15.22 16.33
N ARG A 163 -9.38 -16.06 16.65
CA ARG A 163 -9.64 -17.30 15.91
C ARG A 163 -10.29 -16.93 14.57
N PRO A 164 -10.02 -17.69 13.48
CA PRO A 164 -10.84 -17.62 12.29
C PRO A 164 -12.32 -17.75 12.67
N PRO A 165 -13.23 -17.01 12.03
CA PRO A 165 -14.65 -17.17 12.28
C PRO A 165 -15.04 -18.63 12.13
N ASP A 166 -15.83 -19.15 13.07
CA ASP A 166 -16.43 -20.46 12.92
C ASP A 166 -17.24 -20.48 11.63
N GLN A 167 -16.90 -21.41 10.74
CA GLN A 167 -17.57 -21.55 9.46
C GLN A 167 -18.73 -22.54 9.53
N THR A 168 -18.92 -23.22 10.67
CA THR A 168 -20.11 -24.05 10.89
C THR A 168 -21.35 -23.15 10.94
N GLY A 169 -22.15 -23.20 9.87
CA GLY A 169 -23.34 -22.36 9.70
C GLY A 169 -23.28 -21.40 8.50
N PHE A 170 -22.11 -21.14 7.91
CA PHE A 170 -22.03 -20.32 6.70
C PHE A 170 -22.46 -21.14 5.47
N ARG A 171 -23.55 -20.74 4.81
CA ARG A 171 -24.04 -21.37 3.57
C ARG A 171 -23.68 -20.49 2.38
N HIS A 172 -23.04 -21.08 1.36
CA HIS A 172 -22.81 -20.37 0.10
C HIS A 172 -24.15 -19.98 -0.56
N ALA A 173 -24.19 -18.81 -1.21
CA ALA A 173 -25.29 -18.42 -2.07
C ALA A 173 -25.43 -19.42 -3.23
N GLU A 174 -26.65 -19.60 -3.73
CA GLU A 174 -26.97 -20.59 -4.77
C GLU A 174 -26.11 -20.39 -6.03
N GLU A 175 -25.89 -19.15 -6.46
CA GLU A 175 -25.01 -18.81 -7.59
C GLU A 175 -23.56 -19.28 -7.36
N THR A 176 -23.04 -19.12 -6.14
CA THR A 176 -21.69 -19.56 -5.79
C THR A 176 -21.59 -21.08 -5.76
N LYS A 177 -22.62 -21.77 -5.24
CA LYS A 177 -22.70 -23.24 -5.29
C LYS A 177 -22.71 -23.74 -6.73
N ALA A 178 -23.50 -23.11 -7.61
CA ALA A 178 -23.57 -23.46 -9.03
C ALA A 178 -22.21 -23.29 -9.72
N ARG A 179 -21.51 -22.18 -9.46
CA ARG A 179 -20.16 -21.95 -10.03
C ARG A 179 -19.13 -22.99 -9.56
N ILE A 180 -19.15 -23.34 -8.28
CA ILE A 180 -18.27 -24.39 -7.72
C ILE A 180 -18.62 -25.76 -8.35
N GLY A 181 -19.91 -26.04 -8.51
CA GLY A 181 -20.41 -27.26 -9.17
C GLY A 181 -19.93 -27.36 -10.62
N ALA A 182 -20.11 -26.30 -11.42
CA ALA A 182 -19.65 -26.26 -12.81
C ALA A 182 -18.13 -26.44 -12.93
N ALA A 183 -17.35 -25.84 -12.03
CA ALA A 183 -15.89 -25.98 -12.02
C ALA A 183 -15.41 -27.39 -11.62
N SER A 184 -16.23 -28.18 -10.90
CA SER A 184 -15.88 -29.55 -10.51
C SER A 184 -16.40 -30.60 -11.50
N GLN A 185 -17.33 -30.24 -12.40
CA GLN A 185 -17.84 -31.15 -13.44
C GLN A 185 -16.71 -31.64 -14.35
N GLY A 186 -16.51 -32.96 -14.38
CA GLY A 186 -15.48 -33.60 -15.20
C GLY A 186 -14.11 -33.75 -14.52
N ASN A 187 -13.93 -33.27 -13.28
CA ASN A 187 -12.68 -33.44 -12.55
C ASN A 187 -12.49 -34.90 -12.08
N LYS A 188 -11.63 -35.66 -12.78
CA LYS A 188 -11.26 -37.05 -12.45
C LYS A 188 -10.60 -37.22 -11.06
N TYR A 189 -10.12 -36.12 -10.46
CA TYR A 189 -9.58 -36.15 -9.10
C TYR A 189 -10.67 -36.11 -8.02
N ALA A 190 -11.89 -35.66 -8.34
CA ALA A 190 -13.02 -35.63 -7.41
C ALA A 190 -13.89 -36.91 -7.48
N ALA A 191 -14.00 -37.52 -8.67
CA ALA A 191 -14.62 -38.82 -8.88
C ALA A 191 -13.82 -39.62 -9.91
N LYS A 192 -13.49 -40.89 -9.61
CA LYS A 192 -12.68 -41.75 -10.49
C LYS A 192 -13.30 -42.01 -11.87
N LEU A 193 -14.60 -41.74 -12.05
CA LEU A 193 -15.36 -41.97 -13.29
C LEU A 193 -16.17 -40.73 -13.64
N THR A 194 -16.25 -40.42 -14.92
CA THR A 194 -17.11 -39.39 -15.52
C THR A 194 -18.51 -39.94 -15.85
N ARG A 195 -19.49 -39.06 -16.07
CA ARG A 195 -20.86 -39.46 -16.44
C ARG A 195 -20.92 -40.26 -17.75
N ASP A 196 -20.07 -39.93 -18.72
CA ASP A 196 -20.05 -40.64 -20.00
C ASP A 196 -19.34 -42.00 -19.89
N GLU A 197 -18.27 -42.11 -19.09
CA GLU A 197 -17.66 -43.41 -18.75
C GLU A 197 -18.68 -44.33 -18.05
N ILE A 198 -19.59 -43.79 -17.23
CA ILE A 198 -20.65 -44.57 -16.58
C ILE A 198 -21.72 -45.04 -17.58
N LYS A 199 -22.08 -44.21 -18.57
CA LYS A 199 -22.99 -44.65 -19.65
C LYS A 199 -22.36 -45.80 -20.44
N GLU A 200 -21.06 -45.72 -20.73
CA GLU A 200 -20.35 -46.76 -21.46
C GLU A 200 -20.21 -48.04 -20.62
N ILE A 201 -19.91 -47.92 -19.31
CA ILE A 201 -19.93 -49.05 -18.37
C ILE A 201 -21.31 -49.73 -18.37
N ARG A 202 -22.41 -48.96 -18.30
CA ARG A 202 -23.78 -49.51 -18.35
C ARG A 202 -24.09 -50.20 -19.67
N LYS A 203 -23.58 -49.67 -20.79
CA LYS A 203 -23.71 -50.29 -22.12
C LYS A 203 -22.95 -51.60 -22.19
N HIS A 204 -21.71 -51.68 -21.68
CA HIS A 204 -20.94 -52.93 -21.61
C HIS A 204 -21.57 -53.98 -20.68
N LEU A 205 -22.32 -53.55 -19.66
CA LEU A 205 -23.10 -54.41 -18.76
C LEU A 205 -24.45 -54.85 -19.34
N SER A 206 -24.93 -54.20 -20.40
CA SER A 206 -26.17 -54.56 -21.08
C SER A 206 -26.03 -55.85 -21.90
N LEU A 207 -27.16 -56.50 -22.19
CA LEU A 207 -27.24 -57.82 -22.85
C LEU A 207 -26.54 -57.88 -24.23
N SER A 208 -26.22 -56.74 -24.83
CA SER A 208 -25.61 -56.59 -26.15
C SER A 208 -24.08 -56.79 -26.21
N ASP A 209 -23.33 -56.69 -25.11
CA ASP A 209 -21.85 -56.77 -25.12
C ASP A 209 -21.30 -57.76 -24.07
N ARG A 210 -22.10 -58.15 -23.06
CA ARG A 210 -21.84 -59.22 -22.06
C ARG A 210 -20.39 -59.34 -21.57
N ARG A 211 -19.71 -58.21 -21.35
CA ARG A 211 -18.35 -58.21 -20.79
C ARG A 211 -18.40 -58.51 -19.31
N SER A 212 -17.43 -59.28 -18.83
CA SER A 212 -17.31 -59.58 -17.42
C SER A 212 -16.98 -58.32 -16.62
N HIS A 213 -17.42 -58.27 -15.36
CA HIS A 213 -17.03 -57.19 -14.43
C HIS A 213 -15.50 -57.03 -14.31
N ALA A 214 -14.73 -58.10 -14.56
CA ALA A 214 -13.27 -58.08 -14.53
C ALA A 214 -12.66 -57.37 -15.75
N GLU A 215 -13.27 -57.46 -16.93
CA GLU A 215 -12.82 -56.76 -18.14
C GLU A 215 -13.12 -55.27 -18.06
N ILE A 216 -14.34 -54.92 -17.65
CA ILE A 216 -14.77 -53.54 -17.47
C ILE A 216 -13.91 -52.86 -16.39
N SER A 217 -13.63 -53.57 -15.28
CA SER A 217 -12.75 -53.08 -14.21
C SER A 217 -11.34 -52.75 -14.72
N ARG A 218 -10.75 -53.58 -15.59
CA ARG A 218 -9.44 -53.34 -16.20
C ARG A 218 -9.46 -52.19 -17.20
N GLN A 219 -10.50 -52.12 -18.03
CA GLN A 219 -10.66 -51.09 -19.07
C GLN A 219 -10.78 -49.68 -18.47
N PHE A 220 -11.54 -49.51 -17.38
CA PHE A 220 -11.79 -48.21 -16.76
C PHE A 220 -10.91 -47.93 -15.53
N GLY A 221 -9.98 -48.83 -15.17
CA GLY A 221 -9.05 -48.63 -14.05
C GLY A 221 -9.72 -48.50 -12.68
N VAL A 222 -10.87 -49.15 -12.48
CA VAL A 222 -11.66 -49.10 -11.24
C VAL A 222 -11.84 -50.49 -10.64
N SER A 223 -12.16 -50.57 -9.35
CA SER A 223 -12.36 -51.86 -8.68
C SER A 223 -13.59 -52.60 -9.25
N ARG A 224 -13.56 -53.94 -9.25
CA ARG A 224 -14.73 -54.77 -9.62
C ARG A 224 -15.97 -54.44 -8.77
N ARG A 225 -15.77 -54.03 -7.51
CA ARG A 225 -16.84 -53.57 -6.62
C ARG A 225 -17.49 -52.27 -7.11
N THR A 226 -16.71 -51.35 -7.67
CA THR A 226 -17.22 -50.12 -8.29
C THR A 226 -18.14 -50.45 -9.46
N ILE A 227 -17.73 -51.36 -10.35
CA ILE A 227 -18.57 -51.83 -11.47
C ILE A 227 -19.84 -52.51 -10.97
N SER A 228 -19.71 -53.37 -9.95
CA SER A 228 -20.86 -54.05 -9.34
C SER A 228 -21.87 -53.09 -8.70
N ASN A 229 -21.41 -52.01 -8.06
CA ASN A 229 -22.30 -51.00 -7.46
C ASN A 229 -22.98 -50.13 -8.52
N ILE A 230 -22.32 -49.88 -9.65
CA ILE A 230 -22.94 -49.19 -10.80
C ILE A 230 -24.01 -50.09 -11.44
N ALA A 231 -23.74 -51.39 -11.55
CA ALA A 231 -24.69 -52.38 -12.11
C ALA A 231 -25.96 -52.51 -11.26
N ARG A 232 -25.83 -52.46 -9.93
CA ARG A 232 -26.96 -52.52 -8.98
C ARG A 232 -27.71 -51.19 -8.81
N GLY A 233 -27.14 -50.08 -9.28
CA GLY A 233 -27.70 -48.75 -9.08
C GLY A 233 -27.43 -48.14 -7.69
N ASP A 234 -26.62 -48.78 -6.84
CA ASP A 234 -26.28 -48.29 -5.49
C ASP A 234 -25.47 -46.99 -5.51
N THR A 235 -24.84 -46.69 -6.66
CA THR A 235 -24.03 -45.51 -6.89
C THR A 235 -24.37 -44.92 -8.26
N TRP A 236 -24.26 -43.59 -8.41
CA TRP A 236 -24.63 -42.88 -9.63
C TRP A 236 -26.11 -43.09 -10.02
N VAL A 237 -26.99 -42.97 -9.03
CA VAL A 237 -28.45 -42.98 -9.22
C VAL A 237 -28.80 -41.87 -10.20
N THR A 238 -29.41 -42.25 -11.33
CA THR A 238 -30.00 -41.28 -12.26
C THR A 238 -31.17 -40.62 -11.55
N SER A 239 -31.02 -39.33 -11.26
CA SER A 239 -32.14 -38.44 -10.92
C SER A 239 -33.04 -38.27 -12.13
#